data_AF-A0A9D4FUC2-F1
#
_entry.id   AF-A0A9D4FUC2-F1
#
_cell.length_a   1.000
_cell.length_b   1.000
_cell.length_c   1.000
_cell.angle_alpha   90.00
_cell.angle_beta   90.00
_cell.angle_gamma   90.00
#
_symmetry.space_group_name_H-M   'P 1'
#
loop_
_entity.id
_entity.type
_entity.pdbx_description
1 polymer ?
#
loop_
_entity_poly.entity_id
_entity_poly.type
_entity_poly.pdbx_seq_one_letter_code
_entity_poly.pdbx_strand_id
1 'polypeptide(L)'
;MNGMDKCSEHGKGFEFYCEDHFKLCCTTCRIAHEKCDKLDDIASISRQKRAQLHGLKQSLLKLKSDADAIVAECKHPEEELNASVEDVSKDVNEMTVNLERKGIYFKINTLYTLL
;
A
#
# COMPACT_ATOMS: atom_id res chain seq x y z
N MET A 1 -34.41 -5.24 -18.63
CA MET A 1 -33.69 -3.98 -18.33
C MET A 1 -33.40 -3.26 -19.63
N ASN A 2 -34.33 -2.46 -20.19
CA ASN A 2 -34.13 -1.81 -21.49
C ASN A 2 -34.61 -0.35 -21.40
N GLY A 3 -33.73 0.64 -21.50
CA GLY A 3 -34.17 2.04 -21.52
C GLY A 3 -33.14 3.12 -21.22
N MET A 4 -31.95 2.81 -20.69
CA MET A 4 -30.92 3.83 -20.39
C MET A 4 -29.82 3.94 -21.46
N ASP A 5 -29.83 3.06 -22.45
CA ASP A 5 -28.83 2.97 -23.53
C ASP A 5 -29.23 3.74 -24.80
N LYS A 6 -30.44 4.31 -24.83
CA LYS A 6 -31.01 4.96 -26.01
C LYS A 6 -31.39 6.40 -25.75
N CYS A 7 -31.16 7.24 -26.75
CA CYS A 7 -31.60 8.62 -26.80
C CYS A 7 -33.14 8.68 -26.82
N SER A 8 -33.72 9.42 -25.88
CA SER A 8 -35.18 9.61 -25.76
C SER A 8 -35.80 10.31 -26.98
N GLU A 9 -35.06 11.20 -27.63
CA GLU A 9 -35.55 11.99 -28.77
C GLU A 9 -35.45 11.24 -30.10
N HIS A 10 -34.46 10.35 -30.24
CA HIS A 10 -34.12 9.73 -31.54
C HIS A 10 -34.24 8.20 -31.54
N GLY A 11 -34.43 7.57 -30.38
CA GLY A 11 -34.51 6.10 -30.23
C GLY A 11 -33.22 5.32 -30.54
N LYS A 12 -32.12 6.03 -30.86
CA LYS A 12 -30.81 5.45 -31.20
C LYS A 12 -29.92 5.28 -29.97
N GLY A 13 -28.97 4.34 -30.04
CA GLY A 13 -27.96 4.12 -28.99
C GLY A 13 -27.05 5.33 -28.77
N PHE A 14 -26.55 5.49 -27.55
CA PHE A 14 -25.51 6.48 -27.25
C PHE A 14 -24.14 5.98 -27.70
N GLU A 15 -23.45 6.79 -28.51
CA GLU A 15 -22.13 6.47 -29.06
C GLU A 15 -21.09 7.55 -28.73
N PHE A 16 -21.54 8.77 -28.41
CA PHE A 16 -20.69 9.91 -28.16
C PHE A 16 -20.97 10.52 -26.79
N TYR A 17 -19.97 11.18 -26.22
CA TYR A 17 -20.08 11.96 -25.01
C TYR A 17 -19.63 13.39 -25.31
N CYS A 18 -20.50 14.35 -25.02
CA CYS A 18 -20.19 15.78 -25.11
C CYS A 18 -19.74 16.26 -23.74
N GLU A 19 -18.46 16.62 -23.59
CA GLU A 19 -17.94 17.14 -22.32
C GLU A 19 -18.45 18.54 -22.03
N ASP A 20 -18.62 19.39 -23.06
CA ASP A 20 -19.07 20.78 -22.90
C ASP A 20 -20.46 20.87 -22.24
N HIS A 21 -21.30 19.86 -22.48
CA HIS A 21 -22.67 19.78 -21.95
C HIS A 21 -22.88 18.62 -20.98
N PHE A 22 -21.82 17.87 -20.67
CA PHE A 22 -21.86 16.65 -19.85
C PHE A 22 -22.98 15.67 -20.22
N LYS A 23 -23.19 15.43 -21.53
CA LYS A 23 -24.36 14.67 -22.04
C LYS A 23 -23.94 13.53 -22.97
N LEU A 24 -24.67 12.41 -22.89
CA LEU A 24 -24.57 11.30 -23.85
C LEU A 24 -25.34 11.64 -25.13
N CYS A 25 -24.72 11.38 -26.29
CA CYS A 25 -25.24 11.71 -27.60
C CYS A 25 -25.33 10.47 -28.49
N CYS A 26 -26.46 10.30 -29.17
CA CYS A 26 -26.54 9.39 -30.31
C CYS A 26 -25.97 10.08 -31.57
N THR A 27 -25.85 9.32 -32.65
CA THR A 27 -25.37 9.84 -33.95
C THR A 27 -26.15 11.06 -34.46
N THR A 28 -27.45 11.16 -34.18
CA THR A 28 -28.25 12.33 -34.58
C THR A 28 -28.01 13.54 -33.66
N CYS A 29 -28.01 13.36 -32.34
CA CYS A 29 -27.71 14.45 -31.39
C CYS A 29 -26.33 15.05 -31.63
N ARG A 30 -25.35 14.22 -32.03
CA ARG A 30 -24.00 14.67 -32.34
C ARG A 30 -23.98 15.80 -33.38
N ILE A 31 -24.86 15.80 -34.38
CA ILE A 31 -24.91 16.85 -35.41
C ILE A 31 -25.24 18.22 -34.78
N ALA A 32 -26.16 18.23 -33.80
CA ALA A 32 -26.47 19.45 -33.06
C ALA A 32 -25.32 19.93 -32.15
N HIS A 33 -24.41 19.02 -31.80
CA HIS A 33 -23.22 19.27 -31.00
C HIS A 33 -21.93 19.40 -31.85
N GLU A 34 -22.02 19.54 -33.18
CA GLU A 34 -20.83 19.64 -34.05
C GLU A 34 -19.98 20.88 -33.75
N LYS A 35 -20.56 21.91 -33.14
CA LYS A 35 -19.87 23.12 -32.69
C LYS A 35 -19.22 22.97 -31.30
N CYS A 36 -19.41 21.84 -30.64
CA CYS A 36 -18.76 21.55 -29.36
C CYS A 36 -17.33 21.10 -29.63
N ASP A 37 -16.38 21.63 -28.88
CA ASP A 37 -14.95 21.32 -29.06
C ASP A 37 -14.59 19.95 -28.48
N LYS A 38 -15.41 19.45 -27.55
CA LYS A 38 -15.15 18.22 -26.80
C LYS A 38 -16.28 17.21 -26.97
N LEU A 39 -16.33 16.61 -28.14
CA LEU A 39 -17.26 15.53 -28.47
C LEU A 39 -16.48 14.26 -28.82
N ASP A 40 -16.48 13.31 -27.89
CA ASP A 40 -15.66 12.11 -27.99
C ASP A 40 -16.49 10.84 -28.17
N ASP A 41 -15.94 9.90 -28.91
CA ASP A 41 -16.50 8.55 -29.04
C ASP A 41 -16.32 7.78 -27.72
N ILE A 42 -17.44 7.29 -27.17
CA ILE A 42 -17.48 6.52 -25.92
C ILE A 42 -16.59 5.27 -26.04
N ALA A 43 -16.53 4.62 -27.20
CA ALA A 43 -15.67 3.46 -27.41
C ALA A 43 -14.18 3.84 -27.33
N SER A 44 -13.81 5.01 -27.84
CA SER A 44 -12.45 5.54 -27.74
C SER A 44 -12.09 5.85 -26.29
N ILE A 45 -12.94 6.61 -25.59
CA ILE A 45 -12.78 6.89 -24.15
C ILE A 45 -12.63 5.58 -23.38
N SER A 46 -13.52 4.60 -23.63
CA SER A 46 -13.51 3.32 -22.93
C SER A 46 -12.21 2.54 -23.16
N ARG A 47 -11.67 2.54 -24.40
CA ARG A 47 -10.38 1.90 -24.70
C ARG A 47 -9.24 2.60 -23.99
N GLN A 48 -9.19 3.93 -24.03
CA GLN A 48 -8.16 4.73 -23.36
C GLN A 48 -8.19 4.49 -21.84
N LYS A 49 -9.37 4.59 -21.22
CA LYS A 49 -9.54 4.35 -19.78
C LYS A 49 -9.18 2.93 -19.39
N ARG A 50 -9.49 1.93 -20.23
CA ARG A 50 -9.09 0.53 -19.99
C ARG A 50 -7.57 0.37 -20.04
N ALA A 51 -6.89 0.99 -21.00
CA ALA A 51 -5.43 0.97 -21.08
C ALA A 51 -4.79 1.65 -19.87
N GLN A 52 -5.29 2.81 -19.46
CA GLN A 52 -4.86 3.51 -18.24
C GLN A 52 -5.06 2.65 -16.99
N LEU A 53 -6.23 2.04 -16.84
CA LEU A 53 -6.54 1.15 -15.71
C LEU A 53 -5.63 -0.06 -15.67
N HIS A 54 -5.31 -0.65 -16.83
CA HIS A 54 -4.35 -1.74 -16.92
C HIS A 54 -2.94 -1.32 -16.47
N GLY A 55 -2.45 -0.16 -16.91
CA GLY A 55 -1.16 0.38 -16.49
C GLY A 55 -1.11 0.67 -14.98
N LEU A 56 -2.17 1.24 -14.42
CA LEU A 56 -2.30 1.46 -12.98
C LEU A 56 -2.29 0.14 -12.21
N LYS A 57 -3.02 -0.87 -12.69
CA LYS A 57 -3.05 -2.21 -12.08
C LYS A 57 -1.67 -2.86 -12.04
N GLN A 58 -0.91 -2.77 -13.14
CA GLN A 58 0.46 -3.28 -13.18
C GLN A 58 1.38 -2.55 -12.19
N SER A 59 1.28 -1.22 -12.13
CA SER A 59 2.07 -0.40 -11.21
C SER A 59 1.77 -0.75 -9.75
N LEU A 60 0.49 -0.95 -9.42
CA LEU A 60 0.06 -1.33 -8.07
C LEU A 60 0.56 -2.72 -7.67
N LEU A 61 0.53 -3.70 -8.58
CA LEU A 61 1.09 -5.02 -8.33
C LEU A 61 2.60 -4.97 -8.07
N LYS A 62 3.32 -4.15 -8.83
CA LYS A 62 4.75 -3.95 -8.62
C LYS A 62 5.04 -3.32 -7.26
N LEU A 63 4.36 -2.22 -6.92
CA LEU A 63 4.52 -1.56 -5.62
C LEU A 63 4.21 -2.50 -4.45
N LYS A 64 3.19 -3.36 -4.59
CA LYS A 64 2.89 -4.37 -3.58
C LYS A 64 4.05 -5.36 -3.41
N SER A 65 4.58 -5.88 -4.52
CA SER A 65 5.72 -6.79 -4.49
C SER A 65 6.96 -6.14 -3.86
N ASP A 66 7.24 -4.88 -4.20
CA ASP A 66 8.37 -4.14 -3.65
C ASP A 66 8.20 -3.91 -2.13
N ALA A 67 6.98 -3.59 -1.68
CA ALA A 67 6.66 -3.46 -0.26
C ALA A 67 6.81 -4.78 0.50
N ASP A 68 6.31 -5.89 -0.07
CA ASP A 68 6.44 -7.22 0.53
C ASP A 68 7.92 -7.63 0.65
N ALA A 69 8.75 -7.28 -0.34
CA ALA A 69 10.20 -7.51 -0.32
C ALA A 69 10.89 -6.71 0.79
N ILE A 70 10.59 -5.41 0.92
CA ILE A 70 11.14 -4.55 1.98
C ILE A 70 10.76 -5.10 3.37
N VAL A 71 9.50 -5.51 3.55
CA VAL A 71 9.05 -6.10 4.82
C VAL A 71 9.81 -7.39 5.13
N ALA A 72 10.07 -8.23 4.12
CA ALA A 72 10.86 -9.45 4.30
C ALA A 72 12.32 -9.13 4.67
N GLU A 73 12.93 -8.15 4.03
CA GLU A 73 14.29 -7.68 4.33
C GLU A 73 14.42 -7.13 5.74
N CYS A 74 13.38 -6.47 6.28
CA CYS A 74 13.39 -5.93 7.65
C CYS A 74 13.25 -7.01 8.74
N LYS A 75 12.68 -8.18 8.44
CA LYS A 75 12.51 -9.25 9.44
C LYS A 75 13.82 -9.87 9.89
N HIS A 76 14.76 -10.07 8.97
CA HIS A 76 16.05 -10.70 9.29
C HIS A 76 16.86 -9.89 10.33
N PRO A 77 17.07 -8.57 10.13
CA PRO A 77 17.73 -7.73 11.12
C PRO A 77 16.99 -7.67 12.46
N GLU A 78 15.65 -7.73 12.46
CA GLU A 78 14.86 -7.75 13.70
C GLU A 78 15.13 -9.03 14.50
N GLU A 79 15.16 -10.19 13.84
CA GLU A 79 15.49 -11.47 14.48
C GLU A 79 16.93 -11.50 15.02
N GLU A 80 17.90 -11.02 14.24
CA GLU A 80 19.31 -10.92 14.66
C GLU A 80 19.49 -9.97 15.86
N LEU A 81 18.82 -8.82 15.84
CA LEU A 81 18.86 -7.86 16.93
C LEU A 81 18.25 -8.45 18.21
N ASN A 82 17.11 -9.14 18.10
CA ASN A 82 16.45 -9.77 19.23
C ASN A 82 17.34 -10.85 19.88
N ALA A 83 17.99 -11.69 19.06
CA ALA A 83 18.93 -12.69 19.56
C ALA A 83 20.11 -12.03 20.29
N SER A 84 20.69 -10.97 19.71
CA SER A 84 21.80 -10.24 20.34
C SER A 84 21.40 -9.57 21.66
N VAL A 85 20.20 -9.00 21.74
CA VAL A 85 19.66 -8.43 22.99
C VAL A 85 19.48 -9.49 24.05
N GLU A 86 19.00 -10.69 23.68
CA GLU A 86 18.81 -11.80 24.62
C GLU A 86 20.15 -12.30 25.19
N ASP A 87 21.17 -12.45 24.34
CA ASP A 87 22.53 -12.80 24.76
C ASP A 87 23.12 -11.77 25.74
N VAL A 88 23.03 -10.47 25.40
CA VAL A 88 23.52 -9.39 26.29
C VAL A 88 22.76 -9.38 27.62
N SER A 89 21.44 -9.61 27.59
CA SER A 89 20.61 -9.66 28.79
C SER A 89 21.05 -10.80 29.72
N LYS A 90 21.39 -11.96 29.14
CA LYS A 90 21.94 -13.10 29.88
C LYS A 90 23.29 -12.77 30.52
N ASP A 91 24.21 -12.19 29.76
CA ASP A 91 25.53 -11.79 30.25
C ASP A 91 25.43 -10.79 31.41
N VAL A 92 24.55 -9.79 31.30
CA VAL A 92 24.29 -8.82 32.37
C VAL A 92 23.74 -9.49 33.61
N ASN A 93 22.83 -10.46 33.45
CA ASN A 93 22.28 -11.20 34.58
C ASN A 93 23.34 -12.05 35.29
N GLU A 94 24.20 -12.75 34.53
CA GLU A 94 25.33 -13.51 35.10
C GLU A 94 26.33 -12.60 35.82
N MET A 95 26.66 -11.44 35.25
CA MET A 95 27.52 -10.45 35.91
C MET A 95 26.90 -9.96 37.23
N THR A 96 25.60 -9.69 37.23
CA THR A 96 24.88 -9.22 38.43
C THR A 96 24.97 -10.26 39.55
N VAL A 97 24.67 -11.52 39.26
CA VAL A 97 24.79 -12.63 40.23
C VAL A 97 26.22 -12.77 40.75
N ASN A 98 27.21 -12.65 39.89
CA ASN A 98 28.61 -12.73 40.29
C ASN A 98 29.05 -11.59 41.21
N LEU A 99 28.57 -10.36 40.97
CA LEU A 99 28.82 -9.21 41.83
C LEU A 99 28.16 -9.38 43.20
N GLU A 100 26.91 -9.86 43.24
CA GLU A 100 26.20 -10.16 44.50
C GLU A 100 26.95 -11.21 45.32
N ARG A 101 27.40 -12.30 44.69
CA ARG A 101 28.22 -13.33 45.35
C ARG A 101 29.51 -12.76 45.92
N LYS A 102 30.27 -11.97 45.14
CA LYS A 102 31.51 -11.34 45.62
C LYS A 102 31.26 -10.40 46.80
N GLY A 103 30.16 -9.63 46.78
CA GLY A 103 29.76 -8.77 47.89
C GLY A 103 29.47 -9.55 49.18
N ILE A 104 28.81 -10.70 49.08
CA ILE A 104 28.57 -11.60 50.23
C ILE A 104 29.90 -12.15 50.78
N TYR A 105 30.78 -12.65 49.91
CA TYR A 105 32.10 -13.14 50.31
C TYR A 105 32.91 -12.09 51.06
N PHE A 106 32.93 -10.85 50.56
CA PHE A 106 33.64 -9.75 51.22
C PHE A 106 33.08 -9.45 52.62
N LYS A 107 31.74 -9.42 52.77
CA LYS A 107 31.10 -9.20 54.07
C LYS A 107 31.43 -10.31 55.08
N ILE A 108 31.38 -11.58 54.66
CA ILE A 108 31.72 -12.72 55.52
C ILE A 108 33.19 -12.65 55.96
N ASN A 109 34.11 -12.44 55.02
CA ASN A 109 35.54 -12.41 55.33
C ASN A 109 35.92 -11.26 56.29
N THR A 110 35.22 -10.13 56.19
CA THR A 110 35.38 -8.99 57.12
C THR A 110 34.92 -9.34 58.54
N LEU A 111 33.84 -10.11 58.69
CA LEU A 111 33.36 -10.57 60.00
C LEU A 111 34.34 -11.57 60.65
N TYR A 112 34.95 -12.45 59.86
CA TYR A 112 35.94 -13.42 60.36
C TYR A 112 37.28 -12.80 60.76
N THR A 113 37.64 -11.63 60.24
CA THR A 113 38.89 -10.92 60.60
C THR A 113 38.75 -10.01 61.82
N LEU A 114 37.52 -9.79 62.30
CA LEU A 114 37.20 -8.98 63.48
C LEU A 114 36.89 -9.82 64.75
N LEU A 115 36.94 -11.15 64.64
CA LEU A 115 36.79 -12.13 65.73
C LEU A 115 38.15 -12.74 66.10
#